data_AF-A0AAU0VL94-F1
#
_entry.id   AF-A0AAU0VL94-F1
#
_cell.length_a   1.000
_cell.length_b   1.000
_cell.length_c   1.000
_cell.angle_alpha   90.00
_cell.angle_beta   90.00
_cell.angle_gamma   90.00
#
_symmetry.space_group_name_H-M   'P 1'
#
loop_
_entity.id
_entity.type
_entity.pdbx_description
1 polymer ?
#
loop_
_entity_poly.entity_id
_entity_poly.type
_entity_poly.pdbx_seq_one_letter_code
_entity_poly.pdbx_strand_id
1 'polypeptide(L)'
;MTSMSRARVARRIAAGAAYGGGGVGLVGAAAVGLLLTEMRLARRHVNNGATGRVPPADGVYGAGYGLSGEPPLKLAMLGDSTAAGQGVHRAGQTPGALLASGLAAVAERPVRLHNVALAGATSDDLGRQVALALADPSAAPDICVIMIGANDVTRRIPPTRSVRHLSAAVRRLRTAGAEVVIGTCPDLGTIEPVRQPLRWLARRASRQLAAAQTIGAVEQGGRTVSLGDLLGPEFAANPRELFGPDHYHPSAEGYATAAMAVLPTLCAALGLWPAGEEGPDASRREGFLPVARAAAEAASEAGTEVAAAMPTGPRGPWALLKRRRRRRVRETEPATPSG
;
A
#
# COMPACT_ATOMS: atom_id res chain seq x y z
N MET A 1 12.93 26.98 31.69
CA MET A 1 13.93 26.22 30.90
C MET A 1 14.16 26.91 29.57
N THR A 2 15.35 27.43 29.36
CA THR A 2 15.67 28.87 29.42
C THR A 2 16.24 29.33 28.06
N SER A 3 16.00 30.59 27.69
CA SER A 3 16.46 31.22 26.44
C SER A 3 17.97 31.11 26.18
N MET A 4 18.75 30.81 27.23
CA MET A 4 20.18 30.49 27.17
C MET A 4 20.52 29.29 26.27
N SER A 5 19.63 28.31 26.12
CA SER A 5 19.86 27.15 25.23
C SER A 5 19.83 27.55 23.76
N ARG A 6 18.90 28.43 23.37
CA ARG A 6 18.76 28.93 21.98
C ARG A 6 19.94 29.82 21.59
N ALA A 7 20.45 30.61 22.53
CA ALA A 7 21.61 31.48 22.30
C ALA A 7 22.91 30.69 22.06
N ARG A 8 23.11 29.55 22.72
CA ARG A 8 24.28 28.67 22.49
C ARG A 8 24.22 27.95 21.14
N VAL A 9 23.02 27.54 20.72
CA VAL A 9 22.80 26.95 19.39
C VAL A 9 23.06 27.99 18.29
N ALA A 10 22.55 29.22 18.46
CA ALA A 10 22.81 30.32 17.55
C ALA A 10 24.30 30.68 17.48
N ARG A 11 25.02 30.70 18.61
CA ARG A 11 26.48 30.93 18.63
C ARG A 11 27.28 29.81 17.97
N ARG A 12 26.87 28.55 18.11
CA ARG A 12 27.52 27.41 17.44
C ARG A 12 27.35 27.45 15.92
N ILE A 13 26.19 27.87 15.44
CA ILE A 13 25.91 28.07 14.01
C ILE A 13 26.73 29.26 13.48
N ALA A 14 26.80 30.36 14.24
CA ALA A 14 27.60 31.54 13.87
C ALA A 14 29.12 31.26 13.89
N ALA A 15 29.62 30.51 14.87
CA ALA A 15 31.03 30.13 14.96
C ALA A 15 31.44 29.16 13.85
N GLY A 16 30.54 28.27 13.42
CA GLY A 16 30.75 27.41 12.25
C GLY A 16 30.83 28.20 10.95
N ALA A 17 30.09 29.31 10.82
CA ALA A 17 30.11 30.16 9.64
C ALA A 17 31.39 31.03 9.51
N ALA A 18 32.01 31.41 10.64
CA ALA A 18 33.11 32.38 10.64
C ALA A 18 34.52 31.78 10.41
N TYR A 19 34.76 30.50 10.74
CA TYR A 19 36.13 29.93 10.75
C TYR A 19 36.33 28.66 9.90
N GLY A 20 35.38 28.25 9.06
CA GLY A 20 35.60 27.11 8.15
C GLY A 20 34.37 26.38 7.61
N GLY A 21 33.15 26.84 7.89
CA GLY A 21 31.89 26.18 7.49
C GLY A 21 31.00 26.97 6.53
N GLY A 22 31.47 28.08 5.96
CA GLY A 22 30.67 28.93 5.05
C GLY A 22 30.17 28.19 3.79
N GLY A 23 31.01 27.33 3.20
CA GLY A 23 30.61 26.48 2.06
C GLY A 23 29.59 25.41 2.44
N VAL A 24 29.75 24.75 3.59
CA VAL A 24 28.83 23.70 4.06
C VAL A 24 27.46 24.28 4.45
N GLY A 25 27.44 25.46 5.07
CA GLY A 25 26.20 26.17 5.41
C GLY A 25 25.42 26.64 4.18
N LEU A 26 26.11 27.21 3.17
CA LEU A 26 25.49 27.65 1.92
C LEU A 26 25.02 26.49 1.05
N VAL A 27 25.81 25.43 0.92
CA VAL A 27 25.42 24.20 0.21
C VAL A 27 24.23 23.52 0.90
N GLY A 28 24.24 23.47 2.24
CA GLY A 28 23.10 22.96 3.02
C GLY A 28 21.83 23.78 2.82
N ALA A 29 21.93 25.11 2.85
CA ALA A 29 20.79 26.00 2.61
C ALA A 29 20.25 25.89 1.18
N ALA A 30 21.14 25.80 0.18
CA ALA A 30 20.75 25.60 -1.22
C ALA A 30 20.05 24.25 -1.44
N ALA A 31 20.56 23.17 -0.82
CA ALA A 31 19.93 21.85 -0.88
C ALA A 31 18.52 21.85 -0.24
N VAL A 32 18.36 22.50 0.92
CA VAL A 32 17.05 22.68 1.57
C VAL A 32 16.12 23.53 0.70
N GLY A 33 16.62 24.61 0.10
CA GLY A 33 15.87 25.47 -0.82
C GLY A 33 15.36 24.71 -2.05
N LEU A 34 16.21 23.86 -2.65
CA LEU A 34 15.84 22.99 -3.77
C LEU A 34 14.72 22.03 -3.37
N LEU A 35 14.88 21.31 -2.25
CA LEU A 35 13.86 20.38 -1.75
C LEU A 35 12.51 21.06 -1.48
N LEU A 36 12.52 22.23 -0.84
CA LEU A 36 11.30 23.00 -0.58
C LEU A 36 10.62 23.48 -1.87
N THR A 37 11.41 23.86 -2.87
CA THR A 37 10.91 24.29 -4.18
C THR A 37 10.29 23.11 -4.93
N GLU A 38 10.95 21.95 -4.97
CA GLU A 38 10.41 20.72 -5.56
C GLU A 38 9.13 20.28 -4.88
N MET A 39 9.07 20.30 -3.54
CA MET A 39 7.84 19.98 -2.81
C MET A 39 6.67 20.90 -3.18
N ARG A 40 6.92 22.21 -3.35
CA ARG A 40 5.90 23.17 -3.77
C ARG A 40 5.42 22.90 -5.19
N LEU A 41 6.33 22.61 -6.11
CA LEU A 41 6.01 22.29 -7.50
C LEU A 41 5.23 20.97 -7.61
N ALA A 42 5.65 19.92 -6.91
CA ALA A 42 4.94 18.65 -6.87
C ALA A 42 3.51 18.85 -6.33
N ARG A 43 3.33 19.55 -5.20
CA ARG A 43 2.00 19.85 -4.64
C ARG A 43 1.09 20.61 -5.60
N ARG A 44 1.62 21.56 -6.36
CA ARG A 44 0.84 22.30 -7.37
C ARG A 44 0.35 21.38 -8.50
N HIS A 45 1.19 20.47 -8.98
CA HIS A 45 0.78 19.53 -10.03
C HIS A 45 -0.26 18.51 -9.55
N VAL A 46 -0.08 17.95 -8.35
CA VAL A 46 -1.04 17.00 -7.76
C VAL A 46 -2.41 17.64 -7.51
N ASN A 47 -2.44 18.91 -7.10
CA ASN A 47 -3.70 19.61 -6.82
C ASN A 47 -4.42 20.13 -8.07
N ASN A 48 -3.79 20.11 -9.24
CA ASN A 48 -4.36 20.70 -10.47
C ASN A 48 -5.25 19.74 -11.27
N GLY A 49 -5.32 18.45 -10.92
CA GLY A 49 -6.05 17.43 -11.71
C GLY A 49 -7.11 16.63 -10.97
N ALA A 50 -7.18 16.70 -9.63
CA ALA A 50 -8.09 15.87 -8.86
C ALA A 50 -9.41 16.58 -8.59
N THR A 51 -10.49 16.15 -9.24
CA THR A 51 -11.82 16.33 -8.63
C THR A 51 -11.83 15.45 -7.38
N GLY A 52 -12.02 16.02 -6.19
CA GLY A 52 -12.03 15.28 -4.92
C GLY A 52 -13.20 14.30 -4.76
N ARG A 53 -13.96 14.05 -5.83
CA ARG A 53 -15.15 13.21 -5.82
C ARG A 53 -14.76 11.77 -6.16
N VAL A 54 -14.78 10.93 -5.14
CA VAL A 54 -14.67 9.47 -5.28
C VAL A 54 -16.04 8.90 -5.66
N PRO A 55 -16.16 8.02 -6.66
CA PRO A 55 -17.42 7.37 -6.99
C PRO A 55 -17.84 6.41 -5.85
N PRO A 56 -19.13 6.37 -5.45
CA PRO A 56 -19.59 5.46 -4.41
C PRO A 56 -19.44 4.01 -4.89
N ALA A 57 -18.72 3.19 -4.13
CA ALA A 57 -18.42 1.81 -4.50
C ALA A 57 -19.17 0.77 -3.65
N ASP A 58 -19.80 1.17 -2.54
CA ASP A 58 -20.59 0.24 -1.71
C ASP A 58 -21.66 -0.47 -2.55
N GLY A 59 -21.80 -1.78 -2.33
CA GLY A 59 -22.73 -2.60 -3.10
C GLY A 59 -22.43 -4.08 -3.05
N VAL A 60 -23.25 -4.86 -3.76
CA VAL A 60 -23.05 -6.31 -3.91
C VAL A 60 -22.50 -6.59 -5.31
N TYR A 61 -21.35 -7.24 -5.35
CA TYR A 61 -20.64 -7.64 -6.55
C TYR A 61 -20.82 -9.13 -6.79
N GLY A 62 -20.92 -9.55 -8.05
CA GLY A 62 -21.14 -10.94 -8.41
C GLY A 62 -22.53 -11.47 -8.03
N ALA A 63 -23.58 -10.65 -8.16
CA ALA A 63 -24.95 -11.04 -7.80
C ALA A 63 -25.44 -12.32 -8.52
N GLY A 64 -24.92 -12.62 -9.72
CA GLY A 64 -25.20 -13.87 -10.44
C GLY A 64 -24.74 -15.14 -9.72
N TYR A 65 -23.82 -15.03 -8.77
CA TYR A 65 -23.37 -16.15 -7.94
C TYR A 65 -24.28 -16.41 -6.73
N GLY A 66 -25.31 -15.60 -6.51
CA GLY A 66 -26.23 -15.74 -5.37
C GLY A 66 -27.18 -16.95 -5.44
N LEU A 67 -27.08 -17.76 -6.48
CA LEU A 67 -27.95 -18.92 -6.71
C LEU A 67 -27.71 -20.07 -5.70
N SER A 68 -26.56 -20.08 -5.02
CA SER A 68 -26.23 -21.08 -4.00
C SER A 68 -26.98 -20.91 -2.67
N GLY A 69 -27.63 -19.75 -2.45
CA GLY A 69 -28.33 -19.44 -1.19
C GLY A 69 -27.41 -19.10 -0.01
N GLU A 70 -26.09 -19.14 -0.20
CA GLU A 70 -25.12 -18.71 0.81
C GLU A 70 -25.13 -17.19 0.99
N PRO A 71 -24.94 -16.69 2.23
CA PRO A 71 -24.83 -15.26 2.45
C PRO A 71 -23.59 -14.69 1.71
N PRO A 72 -23.70 -13.45 1.17
CA PRO A 72 -22.57 -12.78 0.54
C PRO A 72 -21.39 -12.66 1.49
N LEU A 73 -20.18 -12.85 0.97
CA LEU A 73 -18.94 -12.50 1.67
C LEU A 73 -18.92 -10.99 1.91
N LYS A 74 -18.39 -10.55 3.05
CA LYS A 74 -18.34 -9.14 3.44
C LYS A 74 -16.90 -8.65 3.37
N LEU A 75 -16.63 -7.75 2.43
CA LEU A 75 -15.33 -7.11 2.24
C LEU A 75 -15.40 -5.66 2.72
N ALA A 76 -14.52 -5.27 3.64
CA ALA A 76 -14.35 -3.87 4.03
C ALA A 76 -13.08 -3.25 3.45
N MET A 77 -13.19 -2.05 2.86
CA MET A 77 -12.06 -1.22 2.43
C MET A 77 -11.80 -0.10 3.43
N LEU A 78 -10.56 -0.01 3.91
CA LEU A 78 -10.08 1.03 4.81
C LEU A 78 -8.83 1.68 4.20
N GLY A 79 -8.60 2.96 4.49
CA GLY A 79 -7.39 3.65 4.13
C GLY A 79 -7.56 5.11 3.74
N ASP A 80 -6.68 5.54 2.84
CA ASP A 80 -6.65 6.90 2.33
C ASP A 80 -7.37 7.06 0.98
N SER A 81 -6.96 8.04 0.16
CA SER A 81 -7.57 8.29 -1.15
C SER A 81 -7.37 7.14 -2.13
N THR A 82 -6.27 6.39 -2.02
CA THR A 82 -6.03 5.22 -2.86
C THR A 82 -7.01 4.10 -2.53
N ALA A 83 -7.25 3.81 -1.23
CA ALA A 83 -8.27 2.84 -0.83
C ALA A 83 -9.68 3.27 -1.24
N ALA A 84 -9.97 4.58 -1.16
CA ALA A 84 -11.26 5.13 -1.56
C ALA A 84 -11.52 4.94 -3.07
N GLY A 85 -10.47 4.96 -3.90
CA GLY A 85 -10.59 4.93 -5.36
C GLY A 85 -10.59 6.32 -5.99
N GLN A 86 -9.85 7.26 -5.41
CA GLN A 86 -9.64 8.57 -6.02
C GLN A 86 -8.86 8.44 -7.33
N GLY A 87 -9.21 9.21 -8.36
CA GLY A 87 -8.57 9.14 -9.69
C GLY A 87 -9.38 8.38 -10.75
N VAL A 88 -10.45 7.68 -10.36
CA VAL A 88 -11.39 7.04 -11.29
C VAL A 88 -12.77 7.68 -11.23
N HIS A 89 -13.56 7.48 -12.30
CA HIS A 89 -14.89 8.09 -12.44
C HIS A 89 -16.04 7.11 -12.28
N ARG A 90 -15.78 5.80 -12.32
CA ARG A 90 -16.81 4.75 -12.20
C ARG A 90 -16.56 3.89 -10.97
N ALA A 91 -17.63 3.52 -10.26
CA ALA A 91 -17.58 2.65 -9.08
C ALA A 91 -16.82 1.35 -9.36
N GLY A 92 -17.10 0.70 -10.50
CA GLY A 92 -16.45 -0.54 -10.92
C GLY A 92 -14.94 -0.45 -11.20
N GLN A 93 -14.38 0.75 -11.26
CA GLN A 93 -12.94 0.98 -11.44
C GLN A 93 -12.21 1.23 -10.11
N THR A 94 -12.94 1.35 -9.00
CA THR A 94 -12.34 1.51 -7.67
C THR A 94 -11.65 0.20 -7.25
N PRO A 95 -10.59 0.26 -6.45
CA PRO A 95 -9.90 -0.95 -6.00
C PRO A 95 -10.83 -1.86 -5.21
N GLY A 96 -11.71 -1.30 -4.38
CA GLY A 96 -12.71 -2.08 -3.65
C GLY A 96 -13.62 -2.88 -4.57
N ALA A 97 -14.17 -2.24 -5.62
CA ALA A 97 -15.05 -2.90 -6.58
C ALA A 97 -14.33 -3.99 -7.39
N LEU A 98 -13.10 -3.72 -7.81
CA LEU A 98 -12.26 -4.68 -8.54
C LEU A 98 -11.94 -5.90 -7.69
N LEU A 99 -11.55 -5.69 -6.43
CA LEU A 99 -11.30 -6.77 -5.46
C LEU A 99 -12.58 -7.55 -5.15
N ALA A 100 -13.70 -6.87 -4.92
CA ALA A 100 -14.98 -7.53 -4.66
C ALA A 100 -15.45 -8.38 -5.85
N SER A 101 -15.30 -7.86 -7.08
CA SER A 101 -15.66 -8.59 -8.30
C SER A 101 -14.77 -9.80 -8.54
N GLY A 102 -13.45 -9.64 -8.39
CA GLY A 102 -12.50 -10.74 -8.53
C GLY A 102 -12.69 -11.81 -7.45
N LEU A 103 -12.94 -11.38 -6.21
CA LEU A 103 -13.20 -12.30 -5.10
C LEU A 103 -14.51 -13.06 -5.31
N ALA A 104 -15.56 -12.39 -5.78
CA ALA A 104 -16.83 -13.02 -6.07
C ALA A 104 -16.71 -14.10 -7.15
N ALA A 105 -15.90 -13.83 -8.19
CA ALA A 105 -15.64 -14.79 -9.25
C ALA A 105 -14.86 -16.02 -8.77
N VAL A 106 -13.85 -15.85 -7.90
CA VAL A 106 -13.07 -16.97 -7.37
C VAL A 106 -13.84 -17.78 -6.34
N ALA A 107 -14.62 -17.10 -5.48
CA ALA A 107 -15.41 -17.75 -4.45
C ALA A 107 -16.71 -18.37 -4.99
N GLU A 108 -17.10 -18.05 -6.23
CA GLU A 108 -18.43 -18.30 -6.80
C GLU A 108 -19.55 -17.88 -5.84
N ARG A 109 -19.35 -16.74 -5.16
CA ARG A 109 -20.24 -16.20 -4.14
C ARG A 109 -20.32 -14.68 -4.22
N PRO A 110 -21.49 -14.04 -4.03
CA PRO A 110 -21.56 -12.60 -4.04
C PRO A 110 -20.71 -11.97 -2.93
N VAL A 111 -20.16 -10.80 -3.19
CA VAL A 111 -19.37 -10.03 -2.21
C VAL A 111 -20.05 -8.70 -1.95
N ARG A 112 -20.43 -8.44 -0.70
CA ARG A 112 -20.87 -7.13 -0.23
C ARG A 112 -19.66 -6.31 0.16
N LEU A 113 -19.42 -5.24 -0.59
CA LEU A 113 -18.36 -4.27 -0.32
C LEU A 113 -18.88 -3.15 0.59
N HIS A 114 -18.12 -2.86 1.64
CA HIS A 114 -18.27 -1.66 2.45
C HIS A 114 -16.97 -0.83 2.42
N ASN A 115 -17.03 0.42 1.93
CA ASN A 115 -15.87 1.29 1.86
C ASN A 115 -15.96 2.43 2.91
N VAL A 116 -15.07 2.39 3.89
CA VAL A 116 -14.97 3.42 4.95
C VAL A 116 -13.68 4.25 4.82
N ALA A 117 -12.92 4.05 3.74
CA ALA A 117 -11.72 4.82 3.45
C ALA A 117 -12.04 6.30 3.25
N LEU A 118 -11.10 7.16 3.62
CA LEU A 118 -11.28 8.60 3.55
C LEU A 118 -10.11 9.25 2.82
N ALA A 119 -10.41 10.03 1.78
CA ALA A 119 -9.40 10.78 1.06
C ALA A 119 -8.62 11.71 1.99
N GLY A 120 -7.29 11.68 1.89
CA GLY A 120 -6.40 12.50 2.72
C GLY A 120 -6.18 11.97 4.15
N ALA A 121 -6.79 10.84 4.53
CA ALA A 121 -6.58 10.21 5.83
C ALA A 121 -5.13 9.77 6.03
N THR A 122 -4.69 9.86 7.28
CA THR A 122 -3.43 9.28 7.77
C THR A 122 -3.72 8.14 8.73
N SER A 123 -2.69 7.37 9.07
CA SER A 123 -2.81 6.19 9.93
C SER A 123 -3.58 6.39 11.25
N ASP A 124 -3.58 7.60 11.83
CA ASP A 124 -4.35 7.93 13.03
C ASP A 124 -5.88 7.84 12.85
N ASP A 125 -6.38 8.02 11.63
CA ASP A 125 -7.81 7.89 11.29
C ASP A 125 -8.29 6.44 11.25
N LEU A 126 -7.37 5.45 11.18
CA LEU A 126 -7.75 4.03 11.14
C LEU A 126 -8.61 3.62 12.34
N GLY A 127 -8.43 4.26 13.50
CA GLY A 127 -9.25 3.99 14.67
C GLY A 127 -10.74 4.26 14.44
N ARG A 128 -11.06 5.36 13.74
CA ARG A 128 -12.42 5.73 13.33
C ARG A 128 -12.94 4.80 12.24
N GLN A 129 -12.12 4.50 11.23
CA GLN A 129 -12.52 3.62 10.12
C GLN A 129 -12.85 2.20 10.61
N VAL A 130 -12.05 1.65 11.54
CA VAL A 130 -12.36 0.35 12.18
C VAL A 130 -13.65 0.43 12.98
N ALA A 131 -13.92 1.54 13.67
CA ALA A 131 -15.19 1.69 14.40
C ALA A 131 -16.39 1.71 13.45
N LEU A 132 -16.26 2.32 12.26
CA LEU A 132 -17.31 2.29 11.23
C LEU A 132 -17.50 0.90 10.63
N ALA A 133 -16.40 0.22 10.27
CA ALA A 133 -16.45 -1.13 9.70
C ALA A 133 -17.05 -2.17 10.65
N LEU A 134 -16.95 -1.94 11.96
CA LEU A 134 -17.48 -2.82 13.02
C LEU A 134 -18.74 -2.25 13.70
N ALA A 135 -19.34 -1.18 13.17
CA ALA A 135 -20.46 -0.50 13.82
C ALA A 135 -21.71 -1.39 13.90
N ASP A 136 -21.94 -2.22 12.88
CA ASP A 136 -23.01 -3.21 12.85
C ASP A 136 -22.43 -4.62 13.01
N PRO A 137 -22.65 -5.28 14.16
CA PRO A 137 -22.18 -6.64 14.39
C PRO A 137 -22.72 -7.66 13.37
N SER A 138 -23.93 -7.45 12.84
CA SER A 138 -24.50 -8.34 11.82
C SER A 138 -23.84 -8.16 10.44
N ALA A 139 -23.17 -7.03 10.24
CA ALA A 139 -22.41 -6.70 9.04
C ALA A 139 -20.89 -6.80 9.23
N ALA A 140 -20.42 -7.42 10.32
CA ALA A 140 -18.99 -7.62 10.56
C ALA A 140 -18.30 -8.25 9.34
N PRO A 141 -17.18 -7.68 8.85
CA PRO A 141 -16.53 -8.12 7.62
C PRO A 141 -15.83 -9.46 7.80
N ASP A 142 -15.90 -10.31 6.78
CA ASP A 142 -15.11 -11.55 6.72
C ASP A 142 -13.64 -11.23 6.40
N ILE A 143 -13.42 -10.18 5.60
CA ILE A 143 -12.08 -9.72 5.23
C ILE A 143 -12.02 -8.20 5.10
N CYS A 144 -10.91 -7.62 5.54
CA CYS A 144 -10.61 -6.20 5.45
C CYS A 144 -9.35 -5.97 4.61
N VAL A 145 -9.40 -4.96 3.74
CA VAL A 145 -8.25 -4.47 3.00
C VAL A 145 -7.90 -3.07 3.47
N ILE A 146 -6.64 -2.88 3.86
CA ILE A 146 -6.11 -1.58 4.31
C ILE A 146 -5.07 -1.10 3.31
N MET A 147 -5.30 0.06 2.68
CA MET A 147 -4.28 0.76 1.87
C MET A 147 -4.07 2.16 2.44
N ILE A 148 -2.97 2.35 3.16
CA ILE A 148 -2.67 3.61 3.84
C ILE A 148 -1.17 3.83 3.98
N GLY A 149 -0.74 5.09 3.91
CA GLY A 149 0.62 5.49 4.24
C GLY A 149 1.22 6.54 3.31
N ALA A 150 0.63 6.76 2.13
CA ALA A 150 1.08 7.82 1.22
C ALA A 150 1.00 9.20 1.90
N ASN A 151 -0.09 9.45 2.63
CA ASN A 151 -0.26 10.68 3.40
C ASN A 151 0.67 10.76 4.63
N ASP A 152 0.98 9.63 5.27
CA ASP A 152 1.92 9.58 6.39
C ASP A 152 3.32 10.04 5.94
N VAL A 153 3.80 9.55 4.79
CA VAL A 153 5.07 10.00 4.21
C VAL A 153 5.00 11.47 3.80
N THR A 154 3.94 11.87 3.12
CA THR A 154 3.76 13.26 2.63
C THR A 154 3.68 14.28 3.78
N ARG A 155 3.03 13.90 4.89
CA ARG A 155 2.91 14.71 6.11
C ARG A 155 4.05 14.48 7.11
N ARG A 156 5.01 13.62 6.78
CA ARG A 156 6.19 13.30 7.59
C ARG A 156 5.83 12.79 8.99
N ILE A 157 4.81 11.95 9.08
CA ILE A 157 4.46 11.25 10.31
C ILE A 157 5.57 10.24 10.63
N PRO A 158 6.05 10.15 11.88
CA PRO A 158 7.04 9.15 12.26
C PRO A 158 6.54 7.73 11.97
N PRO A 159 7.32 6.87 11.27
CA PRO A 159 6.88 5.52 10.92
C PRO A 159 6.43 4.69 12.14
N THR A 160 7.08 4.88 13.29
CA THR A 160 6.71 4.21 14.55
C THR A 160 5.30 4.58 15.02
N ARG A 161 4.88 5.84 14.86
CA ARG A 161 3.50 6.28 15.14
C ARG A 161 2.55 5.65 14.13
N SER A 162 2.88 5.69 12.85
CA SER A 162 2.03 5.15 11.80
C SER A 162 1.77 3.65 11.95
N VAL A 163 2.83 2.89 12.19
CA VAL A 163 2.76 1.44 12.42
C VAL A 163 1.98 1.13 13.69
N ARG A 164 2.16 1.89 14.78
CA ARG A 164 1.36 1.68 16.00
C ARG A 164 -0.14 1.79 15.72
N HIS A 165 -0.57 2.78 14.95
CA HIS A 165 -1.98 2.93 14.58
C HIS A 165 -2.45 1.78 13.67
N LEU A 166 -1.64 1.40 12.69
CA LEU A 166 -1.93 0.25 11.82
C LEU A 166 -2.06 -1.06 12.63
N SER A 167 -1.08 -1.40 13.46
CA SER A 167 -1.11 -2.60 14.31
C SER A 167 -2.31 -2.61 15.25
N ALA A 168 -2.71 -1.47 15.80
CA ALA A 168 -3.93 -1.38 16.61
C ALA A 168 -5.20 -1.64 15.79
N ALA A 169 -5.27 -1.15 14.55
CA ALA A 169 -6.37 -1.42 13.64
C ALA A 169 -6.45 -2.90 13.25
N VAL A 170 -5.31 -3.49 12.83
CA VAL A 170 -5.22 -4.91 12.46
C VAL A 170 -5.64 -5.78 13.64
N ARG A 171 -5.11 -5.53 14.84
CA ARG A 171 -5.48 -6.30 16.05
C ARG A 171 -6.98 -6.26 16.32
N ARG A 172 -7.61 -5.08 16.25
CA ARG A 172 -9.06 -4.93 16.50
C ARG A 172 -9.89 -5.69 15.47
N LEU A 173 -9.53 -5.61 14.19
CA LEU A 173 -10.22 -6.33 13.11
C LEU A 173 -10.05 -7.85 13.24
N ARG A 174 -8.83 -8.34 13.51
CA ARG A 174 -8.57 -9.76 13.78
C ARG A 174 -9.32 -10.27 15.02
N THR A 175 -9.40 -9.46 16.07
CA THR A 175 -10.18 -9.79 17.29
C THR A 175 -11.67 -9.91 16.99
N ALA A 176 -12.17 -9.14 16.02
CA ALA A 176 -13.55 -9.24 15.54
C ALA A 176 -13.79 -10.41 14.56
N GLY A 177 -12.76 -11.21 14.26
CA GLY A 177 -12.86 -12.38 13.39
C GLY A 177 -12.58 -12.12 11.90
N ALA A 178 -12.33 -10.87 11.50
CA ALA A 178 -12.05 -10.53 10.11
C ALA A 178 -10.61 -10.93 9.73
N GLU A 179 -10.40 -11.51 8.54
CA GLU A 179 -9.07 -11.54 7.91
C GLU A 179 -8.62 -10.14 7.52
N VAL A 180 -7.31 -9.86 7.54
CA VAL A 180 -6.80 -8.50 7.27
C VAL A 180 -5.63 -8.56 6.29
N VAL A 181 -5.79 -7.90 5.15
CA VAL A 181 -4.75 -7.76 4.13
C VAL A 181 -4.37 -6.29 3.98
N ILE A 182 -3.07 -6.01 4.02
CA ILE A 182 -2.53 -4.65 3.95
C ILE A 182 -1.83 -4.50 2.60
N GLY A 183 -2.31 -3.60 1.76
CA GLY A 183 -1.53 -3.04 0.68
C GLY A 183 -0.56 -2.02 1.26
N THR A 184 0.72 -2.36 1.37
CA THR A 184 1.71 -1.50 2.04
C THR A 184 1.90 -0.18 1.30
N CYS A 185 2.49 0.81 1.97
CA CYS A 185 2.76 2.12 1.38
C CYS A 185 3.43 1.98 -0.01
N PRO A 186 2.85 2.57 -1.08
CA PRO A 186 3.44 2.52 -2.40
C PRO A 186 4.73 3.34 -2.45
N ASP A 187 5.59 3.04 -3.42
CA ASP A 187 6.84 3.76 -3.62
C ASP A 187 6.58 5.16 -4.21
N LEU A 188 6.47 6.17 -3.35
CA LEU A 188 6.25 7.57 -3.78
C LEU A 188 7.36 8.15 -4.66
N GLY A 189 8.50 7.47 -4.82
CA GLY A 189 9.53 7.85 -5.79
C GLY A 189 9.16 7.55 -7.24
N THR A 190 8.05 6.84 -7.50
CA THR A 190 7.55 6.59 -8.87
C THR A 190 6.67 7.73 -9.39
N ILE A 191 6.26 8.66 -8.52
CA ILE A 191 5.41 9.80 -8.86
C ILE A 191 6.16 10.74 -9.82
N GLU A 192 5.66 10.88 -11.05
CA GLU A 192 6.32 11.62 -12.14
C GLU A 192 6.67 13.07 -11.78
N PRO A 193 5.79 13.86 -11.10
CA PRO A 193 6.10 15.21 -10.63
C PRO A 193 7.28 15.33 -9.65
N VAL A 194 7.72 14.24 -9.02
CA VAL A 194 8.80 14.28 -8.01
C VAL A 194 10.16 14.15 -8.70
N ARG A 195 10.96 15.22 -8.65
CA ARG A 195 12.31 15.28 -9.23
C ARG A 195 13.40 14.89 -8.22
N GLN A 196 14.63 14.72 -8.69
CA GLN A 196 15.77 14.46 -7.81
C GLN A 196 16.27 15.78 -7.21
N PRO A 197 16.56 15.83 -5.89
CA PRO A 197 16.80 14.70 -4.99
C PRO A 197 15.57 14.22 -4.18
N LEU A 198 14.43 14.92 -4.24
CA LEU A 198 13.24 14.58 -3.46
C LEU A 198 12.72 13.17 -3.77
N ARG A 199 12.86 12.71 -5.02
CA ARG A 199 12.47 11.38 -5.47
C ARG A 199 13.16 10.28 -4.68
N TRP A 200 14.48 10.41 -4.47
CA TRP A 200 15.25 9.44 -3.69
C TRP A 200 14.79 9.41 -2.23
N LEU A 201 14.55 10.57 -1.63
CA LEU A 201 14.06 10.68 -0.25
C LEU A 201 12.66 10.07 -0.09
N ALA A 202 11.75 10.38 -1.03
CA ALA A 202 10.39 9.85 -1.05
C ALA A 202 10.40 8.32 -1.14
N ARG A 203 11.20 7.77 -2.07
CA ARG A 203 11.41 6.32 -2.22
C ARG A 203 11.95 5.67 -0.95
N ARG A 204 12.95 6.28 -0.33
CA ARG A 204 13.52 5.74 0.90
C ARG A 204 12.49 5.74 2.03
N ALA A 205 11.78 6.85 2.20
CA ALA A 205 10.78 6.99 3.27
C ALA A 205 9.58 6.04 3.07
N SER A 206 9.09 5.89 1.85
CA SER A 206 7.99 4.97 1.52
C SER A 206 8.37 3.51 1.75
N ARG A 207 9.55 3.07 1.28
CA ARG A 207 10.04 1.69 1.49
C ARG A 207 10.30 1.40 2.97
N GLN A 208 10.84 2.36 3.72
CA GLN A 208 11.02 2.23 5.17
C GLN A 208 9.67 2.08 5.89
N LEU A 209 8.66 2.88 5.51
CA LEU A 209 7.32 2.75 6.06
C LEU A 209 6.70 1.39 5.68
N ALA A 210 6.79 0.98 4.42
CA ALA A 210 6.26 -0.30 3.94
C ALA A 210 6.84 -1.50 4.71
N ALA A 211 8.16 -1.55 4.90
CA ALA A 211 8.80 -2.60 5.68
C ALA A 211 8.31 -2.60 7.15
N ALA A 212 8.18 -1.42 7.76
CA ALA A 212 7.69 -1.31 9.13
C ALA A 212 6.20 -1.71 9.25
N GLN A 213 5.38 -1.41 8.23
CA GLN A 213 3.98 -1.86 8.15
C GLN A 213 3.90 -3.39 8.05
N THR A 214 4.75 -4.02 7.24
CA THR A 214 4.80 -5.49 7.15
C THR A 214 5.08 -6.13 8.50
N ILE A 215 6.10 -5.67 9.22
CA ILE A 215 6.44 -6.19 10.55
C ILE A 215 5.23 -6.04 11.49
N GLY A 216 4.73 -4.80 11.64
CA GLY A 216 3.67 -4.51 12.60
C GLY A 216 2.31 -5.12 12.25
N ALA A 217 2.03 -5.44 10.99
CA ALA A 217 0.80 -6.10 10.58
C ALA A 217 0.87 -7.63 10.75
N VAL A 218 1.98 -8.24 10.33
CA VAL A 218 2.19 -9.70 10.44
C VAL A 218 2.21 -10.15 11.89
N GLU A 219 2.83 -9.38 12.79
CA GLU A 219 2.81 -9.65 14.23
C GLU A 219 1.40 -9.64 14.84
N GLN A 220 0.44 -8.96 14.21
CA GLN A 220 -0.95 -8.91 14.67
C GLN A 220 -1.85 -9.90 13.90
N GLY A 221 -1.27 -10.79 13.09
CA GLY A 221 -2.01 -11.80 12.33
C GLY A 221 -2.59 -11.29 11.01
N GLY A 222 -2.15 -10.13 10.51
CA GLY A 222 -2.46 -9.65 9.17
C GLY A 222 -1.51 -10.23 8.11
N ARG A 223 -1.89 -10.13 6.84
CA ARG A 223 -1.02 -10.41 5.69
C ARG A 223 -0.71 -9.11 4.97
N THR A 224 0.48 -8.96 4.39
CA THR A 224 0.82 -7.75 3.63
C THR A 224 1.18 -8.08 2.20
N VAL A 225 0.75 -7.23 1.28
CA VAL A 225 1.14 -7.27 -0.13
C VAL A 225 1.92 -6.00 -0.43
N SER A 226 3.15 -6.17 -0.91
CA SER A 226 3.95 -5.05 -1.32
C SER A 226 3.37 -4.41 -2.57
N LEU A 227 2.92 -3.17 -2.40
CA LEU A 227 2.55 -2.27 -3.49
C LEU A 227 3.76 -1.42 -3.95
N GLY A 228 4.96 -1.70 -3.42
CA GLY A 228 6.18 -0.99 -3.80
C GLY A 228 6.52 -1.23 -5.26
N ASP A 229 6.75 -0.16 -6.03
CA ASP A 229 6.83 -0.20 -7.51
C ASP A 229 5.59 -0.84 -8.15
N LEU A 230 4.38 -0.29 -7.94
CA LEU A 230 3.07 -0.89 -8.27
C LEU A 230 2.77 -1.19 -9.77
N LEU A 231 3.77 -1.54 -10.59
CA LEU A 231 3.77 -2.40 -11.80
C LEU A 231 5.20 -2.87 -12.21
N GLY A 232 6.16 -2.97 -11.28
CA GLY A 232 7.52 -3.35 -11.62
C GLY A 232 8.17 -2.47 -12.71
N PRO A 233 9.03 -3.03 -13.58
CA PRO A 233 9.61 -2.30 -14.72
C PRO A 233 8.57 -1.69 -15.66
N GLU A 234 7.37 -2.27 -15.75
CA GLU A 234 6.29 -1.80 -16.62
C GLU A 234 5.71 -0.47 -16.12
N PHE A 235 5.64 -0.25 -14.79
CA PHE A 235 5.28 1.06 -14.22
C PHE A 235 6.30 2.14 -14.58
N ALA A 236 7.59 1.77 -14.53
CA ALA A 236 8.67 2.68 -14.89
C ALA A 236 8.71 2.97 -16.40
N ALA A 237 8.24 2.03 -17.22
CA ALA A 237 8.13 2.17 -18.67
C ALA A 237 6.93 3.03 -19.08
N ASN A 238 5.76 2.84 -18.45
CA ASN A 238 4.48 3.48 -18.83
C ASN A 238 3.78 4.23 -17.68
N PRO A 239 4.43 5.20 -17.00
CA PRO A 239 3.84 5.88 -15.83
C PRO A 239 2.57 6.67 -16.16
N ARG A 240 2.39 7.10 -17.43
CA ARG A 240 1.26 7.91 -17.89
C ARG A 240 -0.03 7.12 -18.07
N GLU A 241 0.05 5.81 -18.23
CA GLU A 241 -1.12 4.93 -18.38
C GLU A 241 -1.68 4.53 -17.01
N LEU A 242 -0.81 4.55 -15.99
CA LEU A 242 -1.04 3.93 -14.68
C LEU A 242 -1.34 4.95 -13.58
N PHE A 243 -1.03 6.22 -13.81
CA PHE A 243 -1.55 7.33 -13.03
C PHE A 243 -2.67 8.05 -13.78
N GLY A 244 -3.62 8.57 -13.01
CA GLY A 244 -4.64 9.48 -13.53
C GLY A 244 -4.05 10.83 -13.97
N PRO A 245 -4.91 11.75 -14.43
CA PRO A 245 -4.48 13.05 -14.94
C PRO A 245 -3.72 13.93 -13.93
N ASP A 246 -3.82 13.63 -12.63
CA ASP A 246 -3.10 14.34 -11.56
C ASP A 246 -1.66 13.82 -11.33
N HIS A 247 -1.25 12.80 -12.09
CA HIS A 247 0.05 12.13 -12.00
C HIS A 247 0.40 11.63 -10.58
N TYR A 248 -0.62 11.37 -9.76
CA TYR A 248 -0.46 10.99 -8.35
C TYR A 248 -1.36 9.82 -7.96
N HIS A 249 -2.65 9.91 -8.27
CA HIS A 249 -3.57 8.81 -7.98
C HIS A 249 -3.54 7.78 -9.10
N PRO A 250 -3.67 6.48 -8.80
CA PRO A 250 -3.74 5.46 -9.84
C PRO A 250 -4.87 5.71 -10.84
N SER A 251 -4.62 5.40 -12.11
CA SER A 251 -5.65 5.31 -13.14
C SER A 251 -6.51 4.07 -12.92
N ALA A 252 -7.53 3.88 -13.76
CA ALA A 252 -8.32 2.64 -13.75
C ALA A 252 -7.43 1.39 -13.95
N GLU A 253 -6.41 1.48 -14.80
CA GLU A 253 -5.46 0.39 -15.05
C GLU A 253 -4.47 0.20 -13.88
N GLY A 254 -4.03 1.31 -13.28
CA GLY A 254 -3.23 1.27 -12.05
C GLY A 254 -3.97 0.57 -10.90
N TYR A 255 -5.26 0.87 -10.71
CA TYR A 255 -6.10 0.17 -9.74
C TYR A 255 -6.35 -1.29 -10.10
N ALA A 256 -6.58 -1.61 -11.38
CA ALA A 256 -6.71 -2.99 -11.84
C ALA A 256 -5.47 -3.81 -11.48
N THR A 257 -4.28 -3.23 -11.65
CA THR A 257 -3.06 -3.96 -11.31
C THR A 257 -2.84 -4.10 -9.81
N ALA A 258 -3.11 -3.05 -9.04
CA ALA A 258 -3.08 -3.15 -7.59
C ALA A 258 -4.05 -4.24 -7.08
N ALA A 259 -5.26 -4.29 -7.64
CA ALA A 259 -6.24 -5.31 -7.31
C ALA A 259 -5.75 -6.72 -7.69
N MET A 260 -5.15 -6.90 -8.88
CA MET A 260 -4.58 -8.19 -9.31
C MET A 260 -3.43 -8.67 -8.42
N ALA A 261 -2.64 -7.75 -7.84
CA ALA A 261 -1.58 -8.11 -6.89
C ALA A 261 -2.13 -8.54 -5.52
N VAL A 262 -3.23 -7.93 -5.07
CA VAL A 262 -3.82 -8.15 -3.73
C VAL A 262 -4.79 -9.34 -3.72
N LEU A 263 -5.59 -9.51 -4.77
CA LEU A 263 -6.63 -10.56 -4.88
C LEU A 263 -6.13 -11.96 -4.52
N PRO A 264 -4.97 -12.44 -4.99
CA PRO A 264 -4.48 -13.77 -4.65
C PRO A 264 -4.28 -13.96 -3.14
N THR A 265 -3.85 -12.89 -2.43
CA THR A 265 -3.70 -12.91 -0.97
C THR A 265 -5.05 -12.92 -0.25
N LEU A 266 -6.08 -12.25 -0.80
CA LEU A 266 -7.45 -12.32 -0.27
C LEU A 266 -7.99 -13.74 -0.34
N CYS A 267 -7.85 -14.39 -1.51
CA CYS A 267 -8.30 -15.76 -1.70
C CYS A 267 -7.59 -16.72 -0.74
N ALA A 268 -6.28 -16.56 -0.55
CA ALA A 268 -5.51 -17.36 0.41
C ALA A 268 -5.90 -17.10 1.87
N ALA A 269 -6.27 -15.86 2.22
CA ALA A 269 -6.70 -15.53 3.58
C ALA A 269 -8.05 -16.19 3.92
N LEU A 270 -8.94 -16.29 2.94
CA LEU A 270 -10.25 -16.93 3.06
C LEU A 270 -10.24 -18.44 2.78
N GLY A 271 -9.08 -19.05 2.51
CA GLY A 271 -8.98 -20.48 2.22
C GLY A 271 -9.64 -20.92 0.91
N LEU A 272 -9.74 -20.01 -0.08
CA LEU A 272 -10.40 -20.27 -1.37
C LEU A 272 -9.49 -20.96 -2.40
N TRP A 273 -8.23 -21.25 -2.07
CA TRP A 273 -7.31 -21.97 -2.95
C TRP A 273 -7.16 -23.44 -2.57
N PRO A 274 -6.88 -24.34 -3.55
CA PRO A 274 -6.62 -25.73 -3.26
C PRO A 274 -5.38 -25.89 -2.36
N ALA A 275 -5.47 -26.79 -1.38
CA ALA A 275 -4.42 -27.06 -0.37
C ALA A 275 -3.03 -27.44 -0.94
N GLY A 276 -2.89 -27.66 -2.25
CA GLY A 276 -1.63 -27.96 -2.94
C GLY A 276 -0.79 -26.75 -3.37
N GLU A 277 -1.36 -25.53 -3.45
CA GLU A 277 -0.63 -24.30 -3.84
C GLU A 277 -0.14 -23.46 -2.64
N GLU A 278 -0.20 -24.03 -1.43
CA GLU A 278 0.12 -23.32 -0.19
C GLU A 278 1.61 -23.36 0.19
N GLY A 279 2.39 -24.32 -0.33
CA GLY A 279 3.83 -24.42 -0.09
C GLY A 279 4.65 -23.35 -0.83
N PRO A 280 5.80 -22.91 -0.29
CA PRO A 280 6.70 -21.98 -0.99
C PRO A 280 7.31 -22.62 -2.24
N ASP A 281 7.24 -21.93 -3.37
CA ASP A 281 7.93 -22.30 -4.60
C ASP A 281 9.38 -21.76 -4.61
N ALA A 282 10.34 -22.64 -4.37
CA ALA A 282 11.76 -22.31 -4.37
C ALA A 282 12.24 -21.69 -5.70
N SER A 283 11.62 -22.04 -6.84
CA SER A 283 11.95 -21.47 -8.16
C SER A 283 11.57 -19.99 -8.27
N ARG A 284 10.62 -19.54 -7.45
CA ARG A 284 10.18 -18.15 -7.34
C ARG A 284 10.86 -17.39 -6.19
N ARG A 285 11.90 -17.98 -5.56
CA ARG A 285 12.54 -17.42 -4.36
C ARG A 285 11.53 -17.18 -3.23
N GLU A 286 10.52 -18.04 -3.13
CA GLU A 286 9.62 -18.06 -2.00
C GLU A 286 10.23 -18.87 -0.87
N GLY A 287 9.85 -18.56 0.36
CA GLY A 287 10.39 -19.28 1.50
C GLY A 287 10.08 -18.66 2.83
N PHE A 288 10.56 -19.34 3.86
CA PHE A 288 10.47 -18.89 5.24
C PHE A 288 11.67 -18.02 5.56
N LEU A 289 11.41 -16.79 6.00
CA LEU A 289 12.44 -15.83 6.39
C LEU A 289 12.09 -15.20 7.75
N PRO A 290 13.06 -14.72 8.53
CA PRO A 290 12.76 -13.83 9.67
C PRO A 290 11.91 -12.65 9.20
N VAL A 291 10.87 -12.26 9.94
CA VAL A 291 9.90 -11.23 9.51
C VAL A 291 10.58 -9.94 9.04
N ALA A 292 11.61 -9.48 9.76
CA ALA A 292 12.35 -8.27 9.39
C ALA A 292 13.04 -8.37 8.02
N ARG A 293 13.56 -9.55 7.66
CA ARG A 293 14.19 -9.79 6.35
C ARG A 293 13.14 -9.90 5.25
N ALA A 294 12.05 -10.64 5.51
CA ALA A 294 10.92 -10.72 4.59
C ALA A 294 10.33 -9.33 4.30
N ALA A 295 10.20 -8.48 5.32
CA ALA A 295 9.72 -7.11 5.19
C ALA A 295 10.63 -6.22 4.34
N ALA A 296 11.95 -6.31 4.54
CA ALA A 296 12.92 -5.53 3.76
C ALA A 296 12.95 -5.95 2.28
N GLU A 297 12.83 -7.26 2.01
CA GLU A 297 12.78 -7.82 0.67
C GLU A 297 11.46 -7.43 -0.03
N ALA A 298 10.33 -7.63 0.64
CA ALA A 298 9.01 -7.25 0.12
C ALA A 298 8.92 -5.75 -0.16
N ALA A 299 9.45 -4.88 0.71
CA ALA A 299 9.45 -3.43 0.49
C ALA A 299 10.24 -2.99 -0.77
N SER A 300 11.09 -3.85 -1.30
CA SER A 300 11.89 -3.59 -2.50
C SER A 300 11.31 -4.24 -3.76
N GLU A 301 10.31 -5.12 -3.64
CA GLU A 301 9.80 -5.95 -4.74
C GLU A 301 8.26 -6.04 -4.75
N ALA A 302 7.67 -5.44 -5.79
CA ALA A 302 6.23 -5.40 -6.02
C ALA A 302 5.56 -6.77 -6.09
N GLY A 303 4.36 -6.89 -5.51
CA GLY A 303 3.54 -8.10 -5.54
C GLY A 303 4.02 -9.22 -4.61
N THR A 304 4.96 -8.90 -3.73
CA THR A 304 5.45 -9.82 -2.70
C THR A 304 4.46 -9.87 -1.54
N GLU A 305 3.92 -11.04 -1.28
CA GLU A 305 3.06 -11.35 -0.13
C GLU A 305 3.93 -11.77 1.06
N VAL A 306 3.61 -11.25 2.24
CA VAL A 306 4.21 -11.65 3.51
C VAL A 306 3.10 -12.03 4.49
N ALA A 307 3.16 -13.25 5.00
CA ALA A 307 2.25 -13.76 6.00
C ALA A 307 3.04 -14.39 7.17
N ALA A 308 2.44 -14.46 8.35
CA ALA A 308 3.06 -15.14 9.48
C ALA A 308 3.28 -16.63 9.15
N ALA A 309 4.47 -17.15 9.46
CA ALA A 309 4.76 -18.57 9.37
C ALA A 309 4.77 -19.18 10.76
N MET A 310 4.00 -20.25 10.94
CA MET A 310 4.05 -21.07 12.14
C MET A 310 4.86 -22.35 11.84
N PRO A 311 5.78 -22.77 12.73
CA PRO A 311 6.10 -22.17 14.03
C PRO A 311 7.10 -21.00 13.92
N THR A 312 7.14 -20.16 14.96
CA THR A 312 8.21 -19.19 15.17
C THR A 312 9.54 -19.94 15.35
N GLY A 313 10.46 -19.78 14.41
CA GLY A 313 11.76 -20.44 14.50
C GLY A 313 12.66 -19.89 15.62
N PRO A 314 13.85 -20.50 15.82
CA PRO A 314 14.68 -20.30 17.02
C PRO A 314 15.30 -18.90 17.20
N ARG A 315 15.07 -17.96 16.28
CA ARG A 315 15.63 -16.59 16.28
C ARG A 315 14.56 -15.48 16.24
N GLY A 316 13.31 -15.79 16.57
CA GLY A 316 12.17 -14.84 16.55
C GLY A 316 11.07 -15.25 15.59
N PRO A 317 10.07 -14.39 15.31
CA PRO A 317 8.97 -14.74 14.40
C PRO A 317 9.48 -14.93 12.97
N TRP A 318 8.91 -15.89 12.26
CA TRP A 318 9.17 -16.15 10.84
C TRP A 318 7.95 -15.74 10.01
N ALA A 319 8.20 -15.36 8.77
CA ALA A 319 7.19 -15.08 7.78
C ALA A 319 7.41 -15.93 6.53
N LEU A 320 6.30 -16.30 5.90
CA LEU A 320 6.27 -16.88 4.57
C LEU A 320 6.28 -15.72 3.56
N LEU A 321 7.32 -15.68 2.73
CA LEU A 321 7.44 -14.77 1.60
C LEU A 321 6.93 -15.48 0.34
N LYS A 322 5.91 -14.93 -0.33
CA LYS A 322 5.39 -15.44 -1.60
C LYS A 322 5.48 -14.40 -2.71
N ARG A 323 5.73 -14.83 -3.94
CA ARG A 323 5.87 -13.97 -5.12
C ARG A 323 4.81 -14.34 -6.14
N ARG A 324 3.71 -13.60 -6.13
CA ARG A 324 2.53 -13.92 -6.95
C ARG A 324 2.62 -13.48 -8.42
N ARG A 325 3.82 -13.15 -8.94
CA ARG A 325 4.00 -12.83 -10.36
C ARG A 325 3.76 -14.06 -11.24
N ARG A 326 2.71 -14.05 -12.06
CA ARG A 326 2.62 -14.98 -13.19
C ARG A 326 3.59 -14.53 -14.28
N ARG A 327 4.46 -15.44 -14.72
CA ARG A 327 5.25 -15.28 -15.95
C ARG A 327 4.26 -15.19 -17.11
N ARG A 328 4.33 -14.14 -17.94
CA ARG A 328 3.61 -14.12 -19.22
C ARG A 328 4.05 -15.37 -20.00
N VAL A 329 3.09 -16.20 -20.41
CA VAL A 329 3.32 -17.13 -21.52
C VAL A 329 3.71 -16.23 -22.69
N ARG A 330 4.93 -16.39 -23.20
CA ARG A 330 5.36 -15.69 -24.40
C ARG A 330 4.41 -16.17 -25.49
N GLU A 331 3.55 -15.30 -26.01
CA GLU A 331 2.82 -15.62 -27.24
C GLU A 331 3.88 -15.96 -28.29
N THR A 332 3.87 -17.22 -28.73
CA THR A 332 4.67 -17.65 -29.85
C THR A 332 4.17 -16.85 -31.04
N GLU A 333 5.04 -15.99 -31.58
CA GLU A 333 4.80 -15.24 -32.80
C GLU A 333 4.26 -16.19 -33.88
N PRO A 334 3.12 -15.90 -34.53
CA PRO A 334 2.59 -16.78 -35.56
C PRO A 334 3.63 -16.89 -36.67
N ALA A 335 4.06 -18.12 -36.95
CA ALA A 335 5.02 -18.42 -37.99
C ALA A 335 4.55 -17.78 -39.30
N THR A 336 5.38 -16.92 -39.87
CA THR A 336 5.16 -16.31 -41.16
C THR A 336 5.02 -17.43 -42.20
N PRO A 337 3.94 -17.49 -43.00
CA PRO A 337 3.83 -18.51 -44.03
C PRO A 337 4.96 -18.29 -45.05
N SER A 338 5.80 -19.29 -45.22
CA SER A 338 6.77 -19.35 -46.31
C SER A 338 6.00 -19.39 -47.63
N GLY A 339 6.21 -18.36 -48.45
CA GLY A 339 5.79 -18.35 -49.85
C GLY A 339 6.62 -19.28 -50.72
#